data_AF-A0A8T6P141-F1
#
_entry.id   AF-A0A8T6P141-F1
#
_cell.length_a   1.000
_cell.length_b   1.000
_cell.length_c   1.000
_cell.angle_alpha   90.00
_cell.angle_beta   90.00
_cell.angle_gamma   90.00
#
_symmetry.space_group_name_H-M   'P 1'
#
loop_
_entity.id
_entity.type
_entity.pdbx_description
1 polymer ?
#
loop_
_entity_poly.entity_id
_entity_poly.type
_entity_poly.pdbx_seq_one_letter_code
_entity_poly.pdbx_strand_id
1 'polypeptide(L)'
;MKSIQPADLDPRAAYQLLVSVVIPRPIGWISTVSAEGVYNLAPYSFFNGVGGNPPTVMFSASKRRPSDIGKDSLLNAQQTGEFVVNIVSEDLTEAMNNSSADVPFSVNEFEHVGLTA
;
A
#
# COMPACT_ATOMS: atom_id res chain seq x y z
N MET A 1 34.36 -3.68 -0.55
CA MET A 1 32.94 -3.42 -0.27
C MET A 1 32.71 -1.92 -0.42
N LYS A 2 31.68 -1.48 -1.15
CA LYS A 2 31.37 -0.05 -1.28
C LYS A 2 30.61 0.40 -0.03
N SER A 3 31.13 1.41 0.67
CA SER A 3 30.40 2.08 1.75
C SER A 3 29.54 3.19 1.15
N ILE A 4 28.30 3.32 1.60
CA ILE A 4 27.34 4.32 1.14
C ILE A 4 26.73 4.95 2.40
N GLN A 5 26.84 6.28 2.54
CA GLN A 5 26.18 7.01 3.61
C GLN A 5 24.82 7.51 3.12
N PRO A 6 23.70 7.16 3.79
CA PRO A 6 22.37 7.63 3.36
C PRO A 6 22.23 9.15 3.32
N ALA A 7 22.96 9.87 4.17
CA ALA A 7 22.95 11.33 4.24
C ALA A 7 23.54 12.00 2.98
N ASP A 8 24.36 11.26 2.21
CA ASP A 8 25.00 11.76 0.99
C ASP A 8 24.13 11.50 -0.26
N LEU A 9 23.00 10.81 -0.12
CA LEU A 9 22.08 10.49 -1.21
C LEU A 9 20.93 11.50 -1.24
N ASP A 10 20.50 11.88 -2.44
CA ASP A 10 19.20 12.52 -2.58
C ASP A 10 18.06 11.54 -2.15
N PRO A 11 16.90 12.04 -1.70
CA PRO A 11 15.84 11.17 -1.18
C PRO A 11 15.32 10.11 -2.17
N ARG A 12 15.38 10.37 -3.48
CA ARG A 12 14.95 9.41 -4.50
C ARG A 12 15.98 8.30 -4.65
N ALA A 13 17.27 8.62 -4.69
CA ALA A 13 18.34 7.63 -4.72
C ALA A 13 18.35 6.75 -3.46
N ALA A 14 18.13 7.35 -2.28
CA ALA A 14 18.01 6.61 -1.03
C ALA A 14 16.82 5.64 -1.04
N TYR A 15 15.65 6.08 -1.52
CA TYR A 15 14.47 5.22 -1.68
C TYR A 15 14.73 4.08 -2.69
N GLN A 16 15.32 4.38 -3.85
CA GLN A 16 15.65 3.38 -4.86
C GLN A 16 16.62 2.32 -4.32
N LEU A 17 17.65 2.74 -3.57
CA LEU A 17 18.57 1.81 -2.92
C LEU A 17 17.81 0.90 -1.95
N LEU A 18 17.00 1.46 -1.05
CA LEU A 18 16.21 0.68 -0.08
C LEU A 18 15.33 -0.38 -0.75
N VAL A 19 14.54 0.01 -1.76
CA VAL A 19 13.61 -0.92 -2.43
C VAL A 19 14.31 -1.90 -3.38
N SER A 20 15.59 -1.68 -3.70
CA SER A 20 16.39 -2.62 -4.49
C SER A 20 17.10 -3.68 -3.64
N VAL A 21 17.44 -3.36 -2.39
CA VAL A 21 18.17 -4.27 -1.49
C VAL A 21 17.25 -5.11 -0.60
N VAL A 22 16.08 -4.58 -0.24
CA VAL A 22 15.06 -5.33 0.54
C VAL A 22 14.09 -5.99 -0.43
N ILE A 23 14.45 -7.19 -0.89
CA ILE A 23 13.68 -8.02 -1.82
C ILE A 23 13.83 -9.52 -1.50
N PRO A 24 12.86 -10.38 -1.88
CA PRO A 24 11.52 -10.02 -2.36
C PRO A 24 10.67 -9.37 -1.26
N ARG A 25 9.67 -8.57 -1.64
CA ARG A 25 8.71 -7.99 -0.70
C ARG A 25 7.33 -8.57 -0.95
N PRO A 26 6.63 -9.08 0.08
CA PRO A 26 5.24 -9.47 -0.08
C PRO A 26 4.39 -8.23 -0.37
N ILE A 27 3.36 -8.40 -1.19
CA ILE A 27 2.38 -7.36 -1.49
C ILE A 27 1.20 -7.56 -0.55
N GLY A 28 0.94 -6.58 0.32
CA GLY A 28 -0.34 -6.47 1.01
C GLY A 28 -1.29 -5.70 0.10
N TRP A 29 -2.33 -6.36 -0.41
CA TRP A 29 -3.36 -5.70 -1.20
C TRP A 29 -4.50 -5.28 -0.28
N ILE A 30 -4.49 -4.01 0.09
CA ILE A 30 -5.25 -3.50 1.23
C ILE A 30 -6.60 -2.98 0.74
N SER A 31 -7.68 -3.55 1.28
CA SER A 31 -9.02 -3.00 1.12
C SER A 31 -9.51 -2.30 2.38
N THR A 32 -10.26 -1.22 2.16
CA THR A 32 -10.83 -0.36 3.22
C THR A 32 -12.16 0.21 2.77
N VAL A 33 -12.95 0.74 3.69
CA VAL A 33 -14.18 1.49 3.40
C VAL A 33 -14.06 2.89 4.00
N SER A 34 -14.46 3.93 3.27
CA SER A 34 -14.54 5.30 3.81
C SER A 34 -15.71 5.44 4.79
N ALA A 35 -15.75 6.54 5.56
CA ALA A 35 -16.88 6.84 6.44
C ALA A 35 -18.22 6.99 5.68
N GLU A 36 -18.16 7.34 4.40
CA GLU A 36 -19.30 7.50 3.49
C GLU A 36 -19.66 6.19 2.75
N GLY A 37 -18.95 5.09 3.02
CA GLY A 37 -19.24 3.78 2.41
C GLY A 37 -18.56 3.53 1.06
N VAL A 38 -17.56 4.35 0.67
CA VAL A 38 -16.80 4.13 -0.57
C VAL A 38 -15.73 3.06 -0.34
N TYR A 39 -15.77 1.99 -1.12
CA TYR A 39 -14.72 0.96 -1.10
C TYR A 39 -13.44 1.48 -1.74
N ASN A 40 -12.30 1.15 -1.16
CA ASN A 40 -10.99 1.45 -1.71
C ASN A 40 -10.09 0.20 -1.73
N LEU A 41 -9.27 0.03 -2.77
CA LEU A 41 -8.36 -1.11 -2.93
C LEU A 41 -7.00 -0.70 -3.53
N ALA A 42 -5.91 -0.86 -2.78
CA ALA A 42 -4.56 -0.47 -3.23
C ALA A 42 -3.45 -1.45 -2.77
N PRO A 43 -2.40 -1.68 -3.60
CA PRO A 43 -1.28 -2.56 -3.23
C PRO A 43 -0.16 -1.83 -2.48
N TYR A 44 0.37 -2.48 -1.45
CA TYR A 44 1.48 -1.99 -0.63
C TYR A 44 2.58 -3.05 -0.51
N SER A 45 3.77 -2.75 -1.04
CA SER A 45 4.95 -3.63 -0.86
C SER A 45 5.71 -3.39 0.44
N PHE A 46 5.36 -2.36 1.21
CA PHE A 46 5.84 -2.18 2.58
C PHE A 46 4.84 -2.83 3.54
N PHE A 47 4.72 -4.15 3.43
CA PHE A 47 3.81 -5.01 4.18
C PHE A 47 4.60 -6.14 4.84
N ASN A 48 4.23 -6.51 6.08
CA ASN A 48 4.80 -7.69 6.74
C ASN A 48 3.94 -8.17 7.92
N GLY A 49 4.18 -9.42 8.35
CA GLY A 49 3.79 -9.89 9.68
C GLY A 49 4.67 -9.25 10.77
N VAL A 50 4.08 -8.99 11.93
CA VAL A 50 4.76 -8.35 13.07
C VAL A 50 4.89 -9.30 14.25
N GLY A 51 3.84 -10.03 14.58
CA GLY A 51 3.81 -10.93 15.73
C GLY A 51 2.74 -12.00 15.62
N GLY A 52 2.90 -13.10 16.34
CA GLY A 52 1.99 -14.24 16.32
C GLY A 52 1.00 -14.30 17.49
N ASN A 53 1.20 -13.51 18.56
CA ASN A 53 0.32 -13.51 19.73
C ASN A 53 0.24 -12.10 20.39
N PRO A 54 -0.85 -11.34 20.16
CA PRO A 54 -1.89 -11.63 19.16
C PRO A 54 -1.31 -11.58 17.73
N PRO A 55 -1.89 -12.32 16.77
CA PRO A 55 -1.52 -12.19 15.36
C PRO A 55 -1.61 -10.74 14.91
N THR A 56 -0.52 -10.20 14.42
CA THR A 56 -0.39 -8.78 14.08
C THR A 56 0.33 -8.63 12.75
N VAL A 57 -0.19 -7.77 11.88
CA VAL A 57 0.40 -7.39 10.58
C VAL A 57 0.54 -5.88 10.49
N MET A 58 1.36 -5.41 9.55
CA MET A 58 1.48 -3.99 9.25
C MET A 58 1.51 -3.75 7.74
N PHE A 59 0.99 -2.61 7.32
CA PHE A 59 1.31 -2.00 6.02
C PHE A 59 1.72 -0.54 6.25
N SER A 60 2.61 -0.02 5.40
CA SER A 60 3.05 1.38 5.45
C SER A 60 2.62 2.09 4.18
N ALA A 61 1.79 3.11 4.34
CA ALA A 61 1.38 3.98 3.26
C ALA A 61 2.20 5.27 3.27
N SER A 62 2.73 5.66 2.12
CA SER A 62 3.31 6.99 1.94
C SER A 62 2.21 8.05 1.88
N LYS A 63 2.58 9.30 2.13
CA LYS A 63 1.73 10.45 1.76
C LYS A 63 1.51 10.46 0.24
N ARG A 64 0.38 11.03 -0.21
CA ARG A 64 0.22 11.45 -1.60
C ARG A 64 1.31 12.47 -1.94
N ARG A 65 1.61 12.68 -3.22
CA ARG A 65 2.46 13.79 -3.66
C ARG A 65 1.67 14.59 -4.69
N PRO A 66 1.68 15.92 -4.64
CA PRO A 66 2.48 16.79 -3.77
C PRO A 66 1.85 17.12 -2.41
N SER A 67 0.66 16.60 -2.07
CA SER A 67 -0.03 16.96 -0.83
C SER A 67 0.52 16.24 0.40
N ASP A 68 0.40 16.83 1.58
CA ASP A 68 0.74 16.16 2.85
C ASP A 68 -0.32 15.14 3.32
N ILE A 69 -1.34 14.90 2.49
CA ILE A 69 -2.49 14.05 2.80
C ILE A 69 -2.08 12.57 2.66
N GLY A 70 -2.56 11.73 3.58
CA GLY A 70 -2.38 10.28 3.52
C GLY A 70 -3.03 9.66 2.28
N LYS A 71 -2.57 8.46 1.88
CA LYS A 71 -3.32 7.63 0.91
C LYS A 71 -4.65 7.16 1.52
N ASP A 72 -5.60 6.83 0.66
CA ASP A 72 -7.00 6.56 1.05
C ASP A 72 -7.11 5.37 2.00
N SER A 73 -6.37 4.29 1.76
CA SER A 73 -6.30 3.16 2.70
C SER A 73 -5.87 3.57 4.11
N LEU A 74 -4.92 4.51 4.24
CA LEU A 74 -4.47 4.98 5.56
C LEU A 74 -5.55 5.82 6.24
N LEU A 75 -6.16 6.76 5.50
CA LEU A 75 -7.21 7.63 6.02
C LEU A 75 -8.42 6.80 6.47
N ASN A 76 -8.88 5.89 5.61
CA ASN A 76 -10.01 5.02 5.88
C ASN A 76 -9.75 4.10 7.07
N ALA A 77 -8.57 3.45 7.14
CA ALA A 77 -8.22 2.59 8.26
C ALA A 77 -8.12 3.36 9.59
N GLN A 78 -7.67 4.62 9.58
CA GLN A 78 -7.64 5.48 10.76
C GLN A 78 -9.03 5.94 11.20
N GLN A 79 -9.91 6.25 10.24
CA GLN A 79 -11.26 6.74 10.53
C GLN A 79 -12.22 5.63 10.98
N THR A 80 -12.13 4.46 10.35
CA THR A 80 -13.02 3.32 10.62
C THR A 80 -12.46 2.33 11.63
N GLY A 81 -11.13 2.31 11.81
CA GLY A 81 -10.45 1.32 12.65
C GLY A 81 -10.24 -0.04 11.97
N GLU A 82 -10.59 -0.17 10.68
CA GLU A 82 -10.67 -1.45 9.99
C GLU A 82 -9.98 -1.42 8.62
N PHE A 83 -9.36 -2.55 8.25
CA PHE A 83 -8.86 -2.83 6.91
C PHE A 83 -8.73 -4.35 6.72
N VAL A 84 -8.67 -4.81 5.48
CA VAL A 84 -8.40 -6.21 5.14
C VAL A 84 -7.12 -6.31 4.31
N VAL A 85 -6.31 -7.33 4.61
CA VAL A 85 -5.15 -7.70 3.79
C VAL A 85 -5.54 -8.85 2.86
N ASN A 86 -5.47 -8.61 1.57
CA ASN A 86 -5.66 -9.62 0.54
C ASN A 86 -4.28 -10.07 0.02
N ILE A 87 -4.06 -11.39 -0.08
CA ILE A 87 -2.86 -11.95 -0.69
C ILE A 87 -3.12 -12.14 -2.18
N VAL A 88 -2.23 -11.58 -3.00
CA VAL A 88 -2.38 -11.54 -4.46
C VAL A 88 -1.96 -12.87 -5.06
N SER A 89 -2.86 -13.48 -5.83
CA SER A 89 -2.57 -14.63 -6.67
C SER A 89 -2.12 -14.18 -8.07
N GLU A 90 -1.45 -15.07 -8.81
CA GLU A 90 -0.85 -14.75 -10.11
C GLU A 90 -1.88 -14.24 -11.14
N ASP A 91 -3.07 -14.85 -11.16
CA ASP A 91 -4.22 -14.49 -12.00
C ASP A 91 -4.80 -13.10 -11.72
N LEU A 92 -4.54 -12.53 -10.52
CA LEU A 92 -4.98 -11.20 -10.14
C LEU A 92 -3.89 -10.12 -10.24
N THR A 93 -2.71 -10.47 -10.76
CA THR A 93 -1.54 -9.56 -10.80
C THR A 93 -1.83 -8.26 -11.55
N GLU A 94 -2.49 -8.34 -12.72
CA GLU A 94 -2.82 -7.15 -13.51
C GLU A 94 -3.84 -6.26 -12.80
N ALA A 95 -4.91 -6.84 -12.24
CA ALA A 95 -5.92 -6.11 -11.48
C ALA A 95 -5.30 -5.43 -10.25
N MET A 96 -4.45 -6.13 -9.51
CA MET A 96 -3.71 -5.58 -8.39
C MET A 96 -2.81 -4.41 -8.81
N ASN A 97 -2.06 -4.56 -9.90
CA ASN A 97 -1.21 -3.47 -10.40
C ASN A 97 -2.05 -2.26 -10.83
N ASN A 98 -3.15 -2.49 -11.54
CA ASN A 98 -4.04 -1.42 -12.00
C ASN A 98 -4.73 -0.69 -10.84
N SER A 99 -4.95 -1.36 -9.70
CA SER A 99 -5.52 -0.75 -8.50
C SER A 99 -4.54 0.21 -7.80
N SER A 100 -3.29 0.34 -8.28
CA SER A 100 -2.34 1.35 -7.80
C SER A 100 -2.49 2.72 -8.46
N ALA A 101 -3.40 2.86 -9.43
CA ALA A 101 -3.66 4.12 -10.13
C ALA A 101 -4.06 5.24 -9.15
N ASP A 102 -3.65 6.48 -9.43
CA ASP A 102 -4.04 7.63 -8.62
C ASP A 102 -5.43 8.11 -9.08
N VAL A 103 -6.47 7.55 -8.46
CA VAL A 103 -7.87 7.91 -8.69
C VAL A 103 -8.41 8.84 -7.59
N PRO A 104 -9.50 9.58 -7.85
CA PRO A 104 -10.17 10.38 -6.81
C PRO A 104 -10.68 9.51 -5.65
N PHE A 105 -10.73 10.08 -4.43
CA PHE A 105 -11.22 9.42 -3.21
C PHE A 105 -12.63 8.82 -3.31
N SER A 106 -13.45 9.32 -4.24
CA SER A 106 -14.82 8.84 -4.45
C SER A 106 -14.92 7.65 -5.42
N VAL A 107 -13.81 7.14 -5.95
CA VAL A 107 -13.78 6.03 -6.89
C VAL A 107 -13.61 4.71 -6.13
N ASN A 108 -14.43 3.72 -6.49
CA ASN A 108 -14.28 2.35 -6.03
C ASN A 108 -13.25 1.61 -6.90
N GLU A 109 -12.04 1.36 -6.40
CA GLU A 109 -11.03 0.64 -7.19
C GLU A 109 -11.43 -0.81 -7.52
N PHE A 110 -12.27 -1.48 -6.73
CA PHE A 110 -12.76 -2.82 -7.09
C PHE A 110 -13.49 -2.77 -8.42
N GLU A 111 -14.45 -1.85 -8.58
CA GLU A 111 -15.16 -1.64 -9.85
C GLU A 111 -14.20 -1.19 -10.96
N HIS A 112 -13.26 -0.29 -10.65
CA HIS A 112 -12.28 0.22 -11.61
C HIS A 112 -11.44 -0.89 -12.22
N VAL A 113 -11.08 -1.92 -11.44
CA VAL A 113 -10.26 -3.05 -11.89
C VAL A 113 -11.06 -4.32 -12.17
N GLY A 114 -12.39 -4.24 -12.19
CA GLY A 114 -13.27 -5.36 -12.55
C GLY A 114 -13.37 -6.48 -11.51
N LEU A 115 -13.26 -6.14 -10.23
CA LEU A 115 -13.34 -7.05 -9.09
C LEU A 115 -14.62 -6.83 -8.27
N THR A 116 -14.94 -7.83 -7.46
CA THR A 116 -16.02 -7.76 -6.48
C THR A 116 -15.45 -7.35 -5.12
N ALA A 117 -16.13 -6.40 -4.45
CA ALA A 117 -15.80 -5.95 -3.09
C ALA A 117 -16.35 -6.90 -2.02
#